data_AF-A0A6P7U2M9-F1
#
_entry.id   AF-A0A6P7U2M9-F1
#
_cell.length_a   1.000
_cell.length_b   1.000
_cell.length_c   1.000
_cell.angle_alpha   90.00
_cell.angle_beta   90.00
_cell.angle_gamma   90.00
#
_symmetry.space_group_name_H-M   'P 1'
#
loop_
_entity.id
_entity.type
_entity.pdbx_description
1 polymer ?
#
loop_
_entity_poly.entity_id
_entity_poly.type
_entity_poly.pdbx_seq_one_letter_code
_entity_poly.pdbx_strand_id
1 'polypeptide(L)'
;MSKVYYNKERRYNYTTPKSFLEQIRLYQTLLKDRHLDLQAKMQRLENGLEKLKSTTQQVDDLKAKLKAQEVELAIKNEDANKLIEVVGSESEKVSKEKAVAAIEEEKVSKIAVEVAKKQQDCEQDLAKAEPALLAAEEALNTLNKANMELSAATSKLTAIQNKISSLEAALSKLTAQFEEATSAKIKCQNEADMTYKYPVGHYPRTIELANRLVGGLASENVRWAQAVENFELQKKTLPGDILLVTAFISYLGSFSKSYRNQLLYDDWTNYLKRKGTISYNEGKAIKIGDKEVEYGKTFKLILHTKLANPHYPPEIQAQTTLINFTVTPDGLEDQLLAAVVSKERPDLERLKSDLTRQQNEFKITLKELEDSLLARLSSAEGNFLGDYALVENLETTKRTAIEIEEKVAQAKVELWRIILIDHRIGD
;
A
#
# COMPACT_ATOMS: atom_id res chain seq x y z
N MET A 1 18.66 41.12 34.23
CA MET A 1 17.65 42.13 33.85
C MET A 1 17.04 42.90 35.03
N SER A 2 16.47 42.29 36.08
CA SER A 2 15.59 42.98 37.06
C SER A 2 16.10 44.31 37.66
N LYS A 3 17.41 44.45 37.96
CA LYS A 3 17.97 45.74 38.44
C LYS A 3 17.80 46.89 37.44
N VAL A 4 17.90 46.60 36.13
CA VAL A 4 17.70 47.58 35.05
C VAL A 4 16.23 47.96 34.93
N TYR A 5 15.33 46.98 35.02
CA TYR A 5 13.87 47.18 34.99
C TYR A 5 13.40 48.02 36.18
N TYR A 6 13.93 47.78 37.38
CA TYR A 6 13.67 48.65 38.53
C TYR A 6 14.22 50.08 38.33
N ASN A 7 15.47 50.22 37.85
CA ASN A 7 16.08 51.54 37.65
C ASN A 7 15.35 52.37 36.57
N LYS A 8 14.80 51.74 35.53
CA LYS A 8 14.10 52.41 34.42
C LYS A 8 12.59 52.57 34.66
N GLU A 9 11.87 51.50 34.97
CA GLU A 9 10.39 51.51 35.11
C GLU A 9 9.89 51.60 36.56
N ARG A 10 10.79 51.56 37.57
CA ARG A 10 10.43 51.49 39.01
C ARG A 10 9.54 50.28 39.36
N ARG A 11 9.61 49.22 38.56
CA ARG A 11 8.92 47.93 38.76
C ARG A 11 9.86 46.93 39.43
N TYR A 12 9.35 46.20 40.43
CA TYR A 12 10.12 45.18 41.16
C TYR A 12 9.92 43.78 40.55
N ASN A 13 11.02 43.04 40.38
CA ASN A 13 11.00 41.64 39.95
C ASN A 13 12.11 40.83 40.63
N TYR A 14 11.73 39.73 41.28
CA TYR A 14 12.61 38.90 42.10
C TYR A 14 12.73 37.48 41.54
N THR A 15 13.92 37.11 41.06
CA THR A 15 14.26 35.74 40.71
C THR A 15 14.73 35.00 41.96
N THR A 16 14.01 33.95 42.37
CA THR A 16 14.28 33.19 43.60
C THR A 16 14.73 31.76 43.30
N PRO A 17 15.45 31.08 44.20
CA PRO A 17 15.81 29.66 44.02
C PRO A 17 14.59 28.76 43.78
N LYS A 18 13.44 29.07 44.40
CA LYS A 18 12.19 28.34 44.15
C LYS A 18 11.67 28.56 42.72
N SER A 19 11.68 29.78 42.20
CA SER A 19 11.29 30.03 40.80
C SER A 19 12.19 29.30 39.79
N PHE A 20 13.47 29.10 40.12
CA PHE A 20 14.39 28.30 39.32
C PHE A 20 14.09 26.80 39.37
N LEU A 21 13.80 26.25 40.54
CA LEU A 21 13.37 24.85 40.69
C LEU A 21 12.03 24.58 39.98
N GLU A 22 11.08 25.53 40.00
CA GLU A 22 9.83 25.39 39.23
C GLU A 22 10.05 25.49 37.71
N GLN A 23 10.99 26.31 37.23
CA GLN A 23 11.39 26.29 35.82
C GLN A 23 11.96 24.91 35.42
N ILE A 24 12.84 24.33 36.24
CA ILE A 24 13.41 22.99 36.02
C ILE A 24 12.31 21.92 35.99
N ARG A 25 11.35 21.96 36.91
CA ARG A 25 10.19 21.04 36.95
C ARG A 25 9.30 21.18 35.72
N LEU A 26 9.04 22.41 35.27
CA LEU A 26 8.28 22.69 34.04
C LEU A 26 9.03 22.19 32.81
N TYR A 27 10.36 22.41 32.76
CA TYR A 27 11.24 21.96 31.67
C TYR A 27 11.24 20.43 31.54
N GLN A 28 11.48 19.71 32.64
CA GLN A 28 11.46 18.25 32.68
C GLN A 28 10.10 17.69 32.22
N THR A 29 8.99 18.32 32.66
CA THR A 29 7.63 17.90 32.28
C THR A 29 7.38 18.11 30.79
N LEU A 30 7.53 19.35 30.29
CA LEU A 30 7.25 19.68 28.89
C LEU A 30 8.22 19.00 27.90
N LEU A 31 9.49 18.79 28.30
CA LEU A 31 10.46 18.06 27.48
C LEU A 31 10.04 16.59 27.33
N LYS A 32 9.65 15.93 28.43
CA LYS A 32 9.16 14.55 28.39
C LYS A 32 7.92 14.42 27.54
N ASP A 33 6.91 15.26 27.79
CA ASP A 33 5.63 15.19 27.09
C ASP A 33 5.79 15.45 25.57
N ARG A 34 6.65 16.41 25.19
CA ARG A 34 6.94 16.70 23.77
C ARG A 34 7.86 15.69 23.11
N HIS A 35 8.79 15.09 23.84
CA HIS A 35 9.63 14.01 23.32
C HIS A 35 8.77 12.78 22.99
N LEU A 36 7.84 12.41 23.86
CA LEU A 36 6.89 11.31 23.62
C LEU A 36 5.93 11.63 22.47
N ASP A 37 5.39 12.85 22.40
CA ASP A 37 4.53 13.33 21.30
C ASP A 37 5.23 13.31 19.93
N LEU A 38 6.51 13.70 19.85
CA LEU A 38 7.31 13.58 18.63
C LEU A 38 7.68 12.13 18.31
N GLN A 39 8.14 11.36 19.29
CA GLN A 39 8.52 9.95 19.10
C GLN A 39 7.35 9.10 18.60
N ALA A 40 6.14 9.29 19.16
CA ALA A 40 4.94 8.58 18.71
C ALA A 40 4.57 8.93 17.26
N LYS A 41 4.77 10.18 16.82
CA LYS A 41 4.55 10.59 15.42
C LYS A 41 5.60 9.99 14.49
N MET A 42 6.87 10.02 14.88
CA MET A 42 7.96 9.40 14.12
C MET A 42 7.73 7.90 13.94
N GLN A 43 7.61 7.14 15.03
CA GLN A 43 7.42 5.68 14.98
C GLN A 43 6.20 5.28 14.14
N ARG A 44 5.13 6.08 14.20
CA ARG A 44 3.92 5.86 13.39
C ARG A 44 4.17 6.04 11.89
N LEU A 45 4.92 7.07 11.49
CA LEU A 45 5.29 7.27 10.09
C LEU A 45 6.36 6.28 9.61
N GLU A 46 7.31 5.91 10.47
CA GLU A 46 8.34 4.90 10.20
C GLU A 46 7.69 3.53 9.92
N ASN A 47 6.76 3.09 10.78
CA ASN A 47 5.93 1.90 10.56
C ASN A 47 5.09 2.00 9.26
N GLY A 48 4.62 3.21 8.92
CA GLY A 48 3.93 3.49 7.67
C GLY A 48 4.83 3.31 6.45
N LEU A 49 6.03 3.90 6.48
CA LEU A 49 7.05 3.81 5.43
C LEU A 49 7.53 2.38 5.19
N GLU A 50 7.70 1.59 6.24
CA GLU A 50 8.02 0.16 6.12
C GLU A 50 6.89 -0.63 5.43
N LYS A 51 5.63 -0.37 5.81
CA LYS A 51 4.47 -0.98 5.15
C LYS A 51 4.31 -0.51 3.69
N LEU A 52 4.56 0.76 3.38
CA LEU A 52 4.62 1.25 1.99
C LEU A 52 5.69 0.50 1.19
N LYS A 53 6.90 0.35 1.73
CA LYS A 53 8.01 -0.34 1.07
C LYS A 53 7.69 -1.82 0.81
N SER A 54 7.12 -2.52 1.80
CA SER A 54 6.66 -3.90 1.64
C SER A 54 5.55 -4.03 0.59
N THR A 55 4.58 -3.10 0.60
CA THR A 55 3.49 -3.04 -0.39
C THR A 55 4.03 -2.86 -1.80
N THR A 56 4.94 -1.91 -2.03
CA THR A 56 5.57 -1.68 -3.34
C THR A 56 6.31 -2.93 -3.83
N GLN A 57 7.11 -3.58 -2.97
CA GLN A 57 7.82 -4.80 -3.34
C GLN A 57 6.85 -5.93 -3.73
N GLN A 58 5.78 -6.15 -2.96
CA GLN A 58 4.77 -7.17 -3.27
C GLN A 58 4.05 -6.89 -4.60
N VAL A 59 3.81 -5.62 -4.91
CA VAL A 59 3.19 -5.21 -6.17
C VAL A 59 4.14 -5.42 -7.36
N ASP A 60 5.42 -5.12 -7.22
CA ASP A 60 6.41 -5.33 -8.29
C ASP A 60 6.77 -6.81 -8.48
N ASP A 61 6.83 -7.60 -7.40
CA ASP A 61 6.89 -9.07 -7.43
C ASP A 61 5.70 -9.67 -8.17
N LEU A 62 4.50 -9.13 -7.98
CA LEU A 62 3.31 -9.58 -8.69
C LEU A 62 3.35 -9.20 -10.17
N LYS A 63 3.77 -7.97 -10.54
CA LYS A 63 4.00 -7.59 -11.95
C LYS A 63 4.97 -8.55 -12.64
N ALA A 64 6.05 -8.94 -11.95
CA ALA A 64 7.02 -9.89 -12.47
C ALA A 64 6.40 -11.30 -12.67
N LYS A 65 5.65 -11.82 -11.69
CA LYS A 65 4.95 -13.11 -11.78
C LYS A 65 3.90 -13.12 -12.91
N LEU A 66 3.09 -12.08 -13.00
CA LEU A 66 2.07 -11.90 -14.04
C LEU A 66 2.72 -11.90 -15.44
N LYS A 67 3.79 -11.12 -15.63
CA LYS A 67 4.52 -11.08 -16.91
C LYS A 67 5.19 -12.42 -17.27
N ALA A 68 5.64 -13.19 -16.28
CA ALA A 68 6.18 -14.53 -16.51
C ALA A 68 5.06 -15.51 -16.94
N GLN A 69 3.90 -15.46 -16.29
CA GLN A 69 2.74 -16.29 -16.63
C GLN A 69 2.19 -15.98 -18.03
N GLU A 70 2.21 -14.72 -18.47
CA GLU A 70 1.83 -14.32 -19.83
C GLU A 70 2.70 -15.02 -20.91
N VAL A 71 4.02 -15.05 -20.70
CA VAL A 71 4.97 -15.74 -21.60
C VAL A 71 4.78 -17.27 -21.53
N GLU A 72 4.58 -17.83 -20.33
CA GLU A 72 4.36 -19.27 -20.15
C GLU A 72 3.06 -19.76 -20.81
N LEU A 73 1.98 -18.97 -20.71
CA LEU A 73 0.70 -19.24 -21.38
C LEU A 73 0.81 -19.14 -22.90
N ALA A 74 1.56 -18.17 -23.42
CA ALA A 74 1.81 -18.05 -24.86
C ALA A 74 2.53 -19.30 -25.42
N ILE A 75 3.61 -19.74 -24.75
CA ILE A 75 4.38 -20.93 -25.13
C ILE A 75 3.48 -22.19 -25.08
N LYS A 76 2.75 -22.40 -23.97
CA LYS A 76 1.84 -23.55 -23.83
C LYS A 76 0.74 -23.58 -24.89
N ASN A 77 0.21 -22.42 -25.29
CA ASN A 77 -0.77 -22.35 -26.37
C ASN A 77 -0.13 -22.71 -27.71
N GLU A 78 1.05 -22.17 -28.03
CA GLU A 78 1.80 -22.49 -29.25
C GLU A 78 2.13 -23.99 -29.35
N ASP A 79 2.60 -24.61 -28.26
CA ASP A 79 2.95 -26.03 -28.23
C ASP A 79 1.71 -26.94 -28.29
N ALA A 80 0.59 -26.56 -27.66
CA ALA A 80 -0.67 -27.26 -27.83
C ALA A 80 -1.20 -27.19 -29.28
N ASN A 81 -1.00 -26.06 -29.97
CA ASN A 81 -1.34 -25.93 -31.39
C ASN A 81 -0.50 -26.89 -32.27
N LYS A 82 0.83 -26.92 -32.07
CA LYS A 82 1.74 -27.85 -32.80
C LYS A 82 1.35 -29.30 -32.57
N LEU A 83 1.04 -29.67 -31.32
CA LEU A 83 0.66 -31.05 -30.96
C LEU A 83 -0.64 -31.47 -31.65
N ILE A 84 -1.65 -30.60 -31.69
CA ILE A 84 -2.94 -30.85 -32.37
C ILE A 84 -2.75 -31.02 -33.88
N GLU A 85 -1.86 -30.23 -34.50
CA GLU A 85 -1.54 -30.35 -35.94
C GLU A 85 -0.85 -31.69 -36.26
N VAL A 86 0.18 -32.06 -35.48
CA VAL A 86 0.90 -33.34 -35.66
C VAL A 86 -0.03 -34.53 -35.46
N VAL A 87 -0.71 -34.60 -34.30
CA VAL A 87 -1.61 -35.72 -33.94
C VAL A 87 -2.81 -35.81 -34.89
N GLY A 88 -3.35 -34.69 -35.36
CA GLY A 88 -4.36 -34.66 -36.41
C GLY A 88 -3.86 -35.29 -37.71
N SER A 89 -2.65 -34.89 -38.17
CA SER A 89 -2.04 -35.44 -39.39
C SER A 89 -1.70 -36.93 -39.29
N GLU A 90 -1.39 -37.43 -38.09
CA GLU A 90 -1.09 -38.85 -37.86
C GLU A 90 -2.37 -39.68 -37.74
N SER A 91 -3.38 -39.18 -37.03
CA SER A 91 -4.69 -39.83 -36.91
C SER A 91 -5.34 -40.02 -38.29
N GLU A 92 -5.24 -39.03 -39.18
CA GLU A 92 -5.74 -39.15 -40.56
C GLU A 92 -5.00 -40.22 -41.38
N LYS A 93 -3.67 -40.40 -41.17
CA LYS A 93 -2.87 -41.45 -41.82
C LYS A 93 -3.27 -42.84 -41.32
N VAL A 94 -3.32 -43.05 -40.00
CA VAL A 94 -3.66 -44.34 -39.39
C VAL A 94 -5.11 -44.73 -39.70
N SER A 95 -6.03 -43.76 -39.78
CA SER A 95 -7.40 -43.95 -40.25
C SER A 95 -7.46 -44.47 -41.70
N LYS A 96 -6.68 -43.86 -42.62
CA LYS A 96 -6.56 -44.32 -44.02
C LYS A 96 -5.96 -45.72 -44.11
N GLU A 97 -4.92 -46.04 -43.33
CA GLU A 97 -4.36 -47.39 -43.29
C GLU A 97 -5.35 -48.43 -42.73
N LYS A 98 -6.10 -48.10 -41.68
CA LYS A 98 -7.15 -48.98 -41.13
C LYS A 98 -8.23 -49.26 -42.17
N ALA A 99 -8.69 -48.24 -42.90
CA ALA A 99 -9.71 -48.41 -43.94
C ALA A 99 -9.24 -49.37 -45.05
N VAL A 100 -7.99 -49.24 -45.50
CA VAL A 100 -7.40 -50.17 -46.49
C VAL A 100 -7.27 -51.58 -45.92
N ALA A 101 -6.84 -51.73 -44.67
CA ALA A 101 -6.70 -53.03 -44.02
C ALA A 101 -8.05 -53.75 -43.85
N ALA A 102 -9.11 -53.04 -43.44
CA ALA A 102 -10.45 -53.60 -43.29
C ALA A 102 -11.07 -54.04 -44.63
N ILE A 103 -10.85 -53.26 -45.71
CA ILE A 103 -11.26 -53.64 -47.07
C ILE A 103 -10.53 -54.92 -47.54
N GLU A 104 -9.28 -55.13 -47.12
CA GLU A 104 -8.54 -56.35 -47.43
C GLU A 104 -8.97 -57.54 -46.56
N GLU A 105 -9.28 -57.32 -45.27
CA GLU A 105 -9.89 -58.34 -44.42
C GLU A 105 -11.21 -58.86 -45.01
N GLU A 106 -12.09 -57.96 -45.48
CA GLU A 106 -13.37 -58.34 -46.07
C GLU A 106 -13.19 -59.23 -47.31
N LYS A 107 -12.18 -58.96 -48.14
CA LYS A 107 -11.84 -59.82 -49.30
C LYS A 107 -11.29 -61.17 -48.87
N VAL A 108 -10.29 -61.19 -47.99
CA VAL A 108 -9.64 -62.43 -47.54
C VAL A 108 -10.62 -63.30 -46.75
N SER A 109 -11.55 -62.69 -46.00
CA SER A 109 -12.66 -63.37 -45.33
C SER A 109 -13.62 -64.03 -46.33
N LYS A 110 -14.06 -63.31 -47.38
CA LYS A 110 -14.88 -63.90 -48.45
C LYS A 110 -14.19 -65.06 -49.15
N ILE A 111 -12.89 -64.93 -49.45
CA ILE A 111 -12.08 -66.01 -50.02
C ILE A 111 -11.98 -67.21 -49.06
N ALA A 112 -11.76 -66.97 -47.76
CA ALA A 112 -11.70 -68.03 -46.76
C ALA A 112 -13.05 -68.76 -46.61
N VAL A 113 -14.18 -68.05 -46.64
CA VAL A 113 -15.53 -68.65 -46.63
C VAL A 113 -15.79 -69.45 -47.91
N GLU A 114 -15.39 -68.96 -49.08
CA GLU A 114 -15.51 -69.73 -50.33
C GLU A 114 -14.66 -70.99 -50.34
N VAL A 115 -13.41 -70.93 -49.85
CA VAL A 115 -12.51 -72.09 -49.81
C VAL A 115 -12.95 -73.08 -48.74
N ALA A 116 -13.36 -72.62 -47.56
CA ALA A 116 -13.93 -73.47 -46.50
C ALA A 116 -15.22 -74.15 -46.96
N LYS A 117 -16.09 -73.46 -47.73
CA LYS A 117 -17.26 -74.09 -48.35
C LYS A 117 -16.85 -75.13 -49.37
N LYS A 118 -15.91 -74.83 -50.29
CA LYS A 118 -15.40 -75.81 -51.27
C LYS A 118 -14.81 -77.05 -50.57
N GLN A 119 -14.11 -76.87 -49.45
CA GLN A 119 -13.65 -77.99 -48.61
C GLN A 119 -14.83 -78.77 -48.00
N GLN A 120 -15.82 -78.10 -47.41
CA GLN A 120 -16.99 -78.76 -46.81
C GLN A 120 -17.81 -79.53 -47.86
N ASP A 121 -18.00 -78.97 -49.06
CA ASP A 121 -18.67 -79.63 -50.18
C ASP A 121 -17.88 -80.90 -50.58
N CYS A 122 -16.55 -80.80 -50.74
CA CYS A 122 -15.68 -81.95 -51.02
C CYS A 122 -15.65 -83.00 -49.89
N GLU A 123 -15.69 -82.60 -48.61
CA GLU A 123 -15.75 -83.51 -47.45
C GLU A 123 -17.10 -84.24 -47.38
N GLN A 124 -18.21 -83.57 -47.73
CA GLN A 124 -19.52 -84.21 -47.81
C GLN A 124 -19.64 -85.19 -48.99
N ASP A 125 -18.99 -84.92 -50.11
CA ASP A 125 -18.94 -85.86 -51.22
C ASP A 125 -17.98 -87.04 -50.95
N LEU A 126 -16.88 -86.80 -50.20
CA LEU A 126 -16.02 -87.86 -49.67
C LEU A 126 -16.78 -88.77 -48.67
N ALA A 127 -17.59 -88.19 -47.79
CA ALA A 127 -18.39 -88.95 -46.81
C ALA A 127 -19.52 -89.79 -47.43
N LYS A 128 -19.86 -89.57 -48.70
CA LYS A 128 -20.77 -90.42 -49.49
C LYS A 128 -20.03 -91.48 -50.32
N ALA A 129 -18.70 -91.50 -50.30
CA ALA A 129 -17.85 -92.29 -51.18
C ALA A 129 -17.22 -93.54 -50.52
N GLU A 130 -17.86 -94.09 -49.49
CA GLU A 130 -17.60 -95.48 -49.08
C GLU A 130 -18.34 -96.44 -50.05
N PRO A 131 -17.68 -97.48 -50.64
CA PRO A 131 -16.25 -97.78 -50.65
C PRO A 131 -15.70 -98.19 -52.05
N ALA A 132 -14.78 -97.40 -52.65
CA ALA A 132 -14.04 -97.81 -53.86
C ALA A 132 -12.60 -97.24 -53.91
N LEU A 133 -11.61 -98.06 -53.51
CA LEU A 133 -10.24 -97.64 -53.16
C LEU A 133 -9.29 -97.31 -54.34
N LEU A 134 -9.78 -96.84 -55.49
CA LEU A 134 -8.93 -96.54 -56.67
C LEU A 134 -9.21 -95.20 -57.39
N ALA A 135 -10.10 -94.35 -56.86
CA ALA A 135 -10.32 -92.99 -57.37
C ALA A 135 -9.82 -91.88 -56.41
N ALA A 136 -9.11 -92.26 -55.33
CA ALA A 136 -8.86 -91.37 -54.19
C ALA A 136 -7.66 -90.41 -54.36
N GLU A 137 -6.67 -90.71 -55.22
CA GLU A 137 -5.41 -89.95 -55.24
C GLU A 137 -5.53 -88.57 -55.92
N GLU A 138 -6.36 -88.42 -56.95
CA GLU A 138 -6.62 -87.11 -57.57
C GLU A 138 -7.44 -86.20 -56.63
N ALA A 139 -8.41 -86.80 -55.92
CA ALA A 139 -9.17 -86.11 -54.87
C ALA A 139 -8.25 -85.68 -53.70
N LEU A 140 -7.35 -86.55 -53.25
CA LEU A 140 -6.40 -86.25 -52.16
C LEU A 140 -5.42 -85.13 -52.53
N ASN A 141 -4.91 -85.11 -53.77
CA ASN A 141 -4.06 -84.01 -54.25
C ASN A 141 -4.83 -82.68 -54.34
N THR A 142 -6.09 -82.72 -54.80
CA THR A 142 -6.96 -81.55 -54.86
C THR A 142 -7.30 -81.03 -53.46
N LEU A 143 -7.63 -81.92 -52.52
CA LEU A 143 -7.93 -81.59 -51.12
C LEU A 143 -6.70 -81.04 -50.39
N ASN A 144 -5.52 -81.66 -50.57
CA ASN A 144 -4.26 -81.14 -50.00
C ASN A 144 -3.95 -79.74 -50.52
N LYS A 145 -4.15 -79.49 -51.82
CA LYS A 145 -3.98 -78.14 -52.39
C LYS A 145 -4.99 -77.15 -51.80
N ALA A 146 -6.27 -77.51 -51.71
CA ALA A 146 -7.30 -76.67 -51.10
C ALA A 146 -7.04 -76.38 -49.61
N ASN A 147 -6.54 -77.36 -48.86
CA ASN A 147 -6.18 -77.24 -47.44
C ASN A 147 -4.91 -76.38 -47.25
N MET A 148 -3.92 -76.48 -48.14
CA MET A 148 -2.78 -75.56 -48.19
C MET A 148 -3.21 -74.12 -48.54
N GLU A 149 -4.14 -73.95 -49.48
CA GLU A 149 -4.70 -72.65 -49.85
C GLU A 149 -5.56 -72.06 -48.72
N LEU A 150 -6.36 -72.88 -48.00
CA LEU A 150 -7.11 -72.45 -46.82
C LEU A 150 -6.18 -72.09 -45.66
N SER A 151 -5.14 -72.88 -45.40
CA SER A 151 -4.12 -72.60 -44.37
C SER A 151 -3.39 -71.28 -44.67
N ALA A 152 -3.00 -71.06 -45.94
CA ALA A 152 -2.40 -69.81 -46.38
C ALA A 152 -3.37 -68.60 -46.31
N ALA A 153 -4.65 -68.78 -46.63
CA ALA A 153 -5.68 -67.76 -46.49
C ALA A 153 -5.94 -67.42 -45.01
N THR A 154 -6.09 -68.43 -44.16
CA THR A 154 -6.30 -68.29 -42.70
C THR A 154 -5.12 -67.60 -42.05
N SER A 155 -3.88 -68.00 -42.36
CA SER A 155 -2.67 -67.34 -41.84
C SER A 155 -2.59 -65.86 -42.23
N LYS A 156 -2.93 -65.52 -43.50
CA LYS A 156 -3.04 -64.12 -43.96
C LYS A 156 -4.14 -63.36 -43.22
N LEU A 157 -5.31 -63.98 -43.02
CA LEU A 157 -6.44 -63.39 -42.32
C LEU A 157 -6.07 -63.06 -40.88
N THR A 158 -5.45 -63.98 -40.14
CA THR A 158 -4.94 -63.74 -38.78
C THR A 158 -3.87 -62.64 -38.76
N ALA A 159 -2.98 -62.57 -39.77
CA ALA A 159 -1.99 -61.49 -39.87
C ALA A 159 -2.63 -60.11 -40.12
N ILE A 160 -3.68 -60.04 -40.95
CA ILE A 160 -4.46 -58.82 -41.19
C ILE A 160 -5.21 -58.41 -39.93
N GLN A 161 -5.87 -59.34 -39.22
CA GLN A 161 -6.57 -59.07 -37.96
C GLN A 161 -5.63 -58.52 -36.88
N ASN A 162 -4.47 -59.14 -36.67
CA ASN A 162 -3.44 -58.62 -35.76
C ASN A 162 -2.95 -57.20 -36.15
N LYS A 163 -2.91 -56.88 -37.46
CA LYS A 163 -2.60 -55.53 -37.94
C LYS A 163 -3.76 -54.55 -37.72
N ILE A 164 -5.01 -54.98 -37.86
CA ILE A 164 -6.18 -54.13 -37.58
C ILE A 164 -6.27 -53.82 -36.09
N SER A 165 -6.14 -54.82 -35.20
CA SER A 165 -6.17 -54.59 -33.74
C SER A 165 -5.02 -53.69 -33.26
N SER A 166 -3.83 -53.74 -33.88
CA SER A 166 -2.74 -52.81 -33.55
C SER A 166 -2.96 -51.39 -34.10
N LEU A 167 -3.52 -51.24 -35.31
CA LEU A 167 -3.97 -49.94 -35.83
C LEU A 167 -5.12 -49.33 -35.00
N GLU A 168 -6.01 -50.15 -34.44
CA GLU A 168 -7.08 -49.72 -33.53
C GLU A 168 -6.53 -49.26 -32.17
N ALA A 169 -5.58 -50.00 -31.59
CA ALA A 169 -4.88 -49.55 -30.39
C ALA A 169 -4.11 -48.24 -30.61
N ALA A 170 -3.51 -48.06 -31.79
CA ALA A 170 -2.84 -46.80 -32.17
C ALA A 170 -3.84 -45.64 -32.33
N LEU A 171 -4.96 -45.84 -33.05
CA LEU A 171 -6.02 -44.83 -33.20
C LEU A 171 -6.66 -44.45 -31.88
N SER A 172 -6.95 -45.42 -31.01
CA SER A 172 -7.48 -45.17 -29.66
C SER A 172 -6.53 -44.29 -28.84
N LYS A 173 -5.23 -44.61 -28.85
CA LYS A 173 -4.20 -43.81 -28.17
C LYS A 173 -4.07 -42.40 -28.75
N LEU A 174 -4.04 -42.25 -30.08
CA LEU A 174 -3.96 -40.93 -30.72
C LEU A 174 -5.22 -40.10 -30.47
N THR A 175 -6.39 -40.73 -30.40
CA THR A 175 -7.67 -40.05 -30.11
C THR A 175 -7.65 -39.51 -28.68
N ALA A 176 -7.22 -40.32 -27.70
CA ALA A 176 -7.07 -39.86 -26.31
C ALA A 176 -6.04 -38.71 -26.20
N GLN A 177 -4.91 -38.78 -26.90
CA GLN A 177 -3.92 -37.69 -26.94
C GLN A 177 -4.45 -36.43 -27.63
N PHE A 178 -5.30 -36.57 -28.66
CA PHE A 178 -5.96 -35.45 -29.32
C PHE A 178 -7.01 -34.78 -28.43
N GLU A 179 -7.82 -35.55 -27.72
CA GLU A 179 -8.81 -35.04 -26.77
C GLU A 179 -8.14 -34.35 -25.57
N GLU A 180 -7.05 -34.92 -25.03
CA GLU A 180 -6.25 -34.30 -23.97
C GLU A 180 -5.60 -32.98 -24.44
N ALA A 181 -4.95 -32.97 -25.61
CA ALA A 181 -4.36 -31.77 -26.19
C ALA A 181 -5.42 -30.69 -26.51
N THR A 182 -6.59 -31.09 -27.00
CA THR A 182 -7.71 -30.19 -27.29
C THR A 182 -8.31 -29.63 -26.00
N SER A 183 -8.43 -30.44 -24.94
CA SER A 183 -8.88 -30.00 -23.60
C SER A 183 -7.86 -29.03 -22.96
N ALA A 184 -6.57 -29.32 -23.07
CA ALA A 184 -5.49 -28.43 -22.63
C ALA A 184 -5.49 -27.10 -23.40
N LYS A 185 -5.64 -27.16 -24.74
CA LYS A 185 -5.81 -25.96 -25.57
C LYS A 185 -7.04 -25.17 -25.15
N ILE A 186 -8.22 -25.78 -25.00
CA ILE A 186 -9.45 -25.07 -24.60
C ILE A 186 -9.29 -24.38 -23.24
N LYS A 187 -8.57 -24.98 -22.28
CA LYS A 187 -8.24 -24.32 -21.00
C LYS A 187 -7.35 -23.09 -21.21
N CYS A 188 -6.20 -23.26 -21.89
CA CYS A 188 -5.27 -22.15 -22.16
C CYS A 188 -5.91 -21.06 -23.05
N GLN A 189 -6.83 -21.44 -23.95
CA GLN A 189 -7.59 -20.55 -24.82
C GLN A 189 -8.68 -19.79 -24.04
N ASN A 190 -9.33 -20.41 -23.06
CA ASN A 190 -10.27 -19.72 -22.17
C ASN A 190 -9.54 -18.76 -21.22
N GLU A 191 -8.40 -19.16 -20.69
CA GLU A 191 -7.51 -18.31 -19.87
C GLU A 191 -6.97 -17.11 -20.69
N ALA A 192 -6.62 -17.34 -21.96
CA ALA A 192 -6.23 -16.29 -22.90
C ALA A 192 -7.42 -15.41 -23.35
N ASP A 193 -8.60 -15.97 -23.65
CA ASP A 193 -9.78 -15.18 -24.05
C ASP A 193 -10.28 -14.30 -22.89
N MET A 194 -10.22 -14.79 -21.64
CA MET A 194 -10.44 -13.99 -20.42
C MET A 194 -9.41 -12.87 -20.23
N THR A 195 -8.27 -12.96 -20.91
CA THR A 195 -7.17 -11.98 -20.89
C THR A 195 -7.22 -11.02 -22.09
N TYR A 196 -7.74 -11.45 -23.25
CA TYR A 196 -7.55 -10.78 -24.54
C TYR A 196 -8.86 -10.39 -25.27
N LYS A 197 -9.94 -11.16 -25.11
CA LYS A 197 -11.20 -10.97 -25.86
C LYS A 197 -12.04 -9.81 -25.34
N TYR A 198 -11.82 -9.45 -24.09
CA TYR A 198 -12.23 -8.16 -23.53
C TYR A 198 -10.96 -7.34 -23.26
N PRO A 199 -10.87 -6.10 -23.76
CA PRO A 199 -9.85 -5.14 -23.30
C PRO A 199 -9.93 -4.81 -21.80
N VAL A 200 -10.99 -5.30 -21.14
CA VAL A 200 -11.31 -5.16 -19.72
C VAL A 200 -11.02 -6.46 -18.93
N GLY A 201 -10.16 -7.34 -19.46
CA GLY A 201 -9.72 -8.55 -18.77
C GLY A 201 -9.11 -8.27 -17.39
N HIS A 202 -9.14 -9.26 -16.50
CA HIS A 202 -8.65 -9.12 -15.13
C HIS A 202 -7.18 -8.68 -15.08
N TYR A 203 -6.37 -9.18 -16.02
CA TYR A 203 -4.92 -8.98 -16.08
C TYR A 203 -4.51 -7.52 -16.41
N PRO A 204 -4.96 -6.89 -17.53
CA PRO A 204 -4.71 -5.46 -17.77
C PRO A 204 -5.16 -4.57 -16.61
N ARG A 205 -6.35 -4.82 -16.06
CA ARG A 205 -6.91 -4.03 -14.96
C ARG A 205 -6.08 -4.16 -13.68
N THR A 206 -5.56 -5.36 -13.38
CA THR A 206 -4.67 -5.59 -12.23
C THR A 206 -3.36 -4.82 -12.38
N ILE A 207 -2.78 -4.79 -13.59
CA ILE A 207 -1.54 -4.05 -13.87
C ILE A 207 -1.77 -2.53 -13.85
N GLU A 208 -2.90 -2.04 -14.37
CA GLU A 208 -3.29 -0.62 -14.27
C GLU A 208 -3.41 -0.19 -12.79
N LEU A 209 -4.18 -0.93 -11.99
CA LEU A 209 -4.34 -0.69 -10.56
C LEU A 209 -2.99 -0.76 -9.82
N ALA A 210 -2.14 -1.74 -10.15
CA ALA A 210 -0.80 -1.88 -9.58
C ALA A 210 0.13 -0.69 -9.89
N ASN A 211 0.01 -0.09 -11.09
CA ASN A 211 0.77 1.08 -11.48
C ASN A 211 0.21 2.37 -10.84
N ARG A 212 -1.11 2.52 -10.76
CA ARG A 212 -1.78 3.64 -10.06
C ARG A 212 -1.47 3.61 -8.57
N LEU A 213 -1.55 2.43 -7.94
CA LEU A 213 -1.20 2.21 -6.54
C LEU A 213 0.27 2.59 -6.29
N VAL A 214 1.24 2.04 -7.03
CA VAL A 214 2.67 2.40 -6.85
C VAL A 214 2.93 3.90 -7.09
N GLY A 215 2.33 4.50 -8.13
CA GLY A 215 2.45 5.95 -8.40
C GLY A 215 1.78 6.84 -7.34
N GLY A 216 0.84 6.31 -6.57
CA GLY A 216 0.26 6.95 -5.39
C GLY A 216 1.15 6.78 -4.15
N LEU A 217 1.48 5.54 -3.81
CA LEU A 217 2.32 5.17 -2.65
C LEU A 217 3.68 5.89 -2.69
N ALA A 218 4.27 6.08 -3.88
CA ALA A 218 5.54 6.79 -4.04
C ALA A 218 5.50 8.25 -3.56
N SER A 219 4.41 8.99 -3.84
CA SER A 219 4.23 10.37 -3.37
C SER A 219 4.06 10.44 -1.85
N GLU A 220 3.27 9.54 -1.26
CA GLU A 220 3.09 9.50 0.19
C GLU A 220 4.38 9.07 0.91
N ASN A 221 5.18 8.18 0.31
CA ASN A 221 6.49 7.79 0.82
C ASN A 221 7.43 9.00 0.95
N VAL A 222 7.57 9.81 -0.10
CA VAL A 222 8.38 11.04 -0.06
C VAL A 222 7.84 12.02 0.99
N ARG A 223 6.52 12.20 1.06
CA ARG A 223 5.86 13.10 2.03
C ARG A 223 6.12 12.68 3.48
N TRP A 224 5.99 11.39 3.79
CA TRP A 224 6.23 10.84 5.12
C TRP A 224 7.71 10.82 5.49
N ALA A 225 8.60 10.48 4.55
CA ALA A 225 10.05 10.55 4.78
C ALA A 225 10.49 11.98 5.13
N GLN A 226 10.00 12.99 4.39
CA GLN A 226 10.28 14.38 4.67
C GLN A 226 9.68 14.84 6.01
N ALA A 227 8.52 14.32 6.42
CA ALA A 227 7.92 14.59 7.73
C ALA A 227 8.73 13.96 8.88
N VAL A 228 9.22 12.73 8.73
CA VAL A 228 10.10 12.05 9.71
C VAL A 228 11.42 12.81 9.86
N GLU A 229 12.05 13.25 8.77
CA GLU A 229 13.25 14.11 8.84
C GLU A 229 12.97 15.42 9.60
N ASN A 230 11.86 16.09 9.30
CA ASN A 230 11.46 17.31 10.00
C ASN A 230 11.19 17.09 11.51
N PHE A 231 10.66 15.93 11.91
CA PHE A 231 10.51 15.59 13.33
C PHE A 231 11.84 15.23 13.99
N GLU A 232 12.76 14.56 13.31
CA GLU A 232 14.12 14.30 13.80
C GLU A 232 14.95 15.60 13.94
N LEU A 233 14.71 16.60 13.07
CA LEU A 233 15.25 17.96 13.23
C LEU A 233 14.66 18.67 14.46
N GLN A 234 13.33 18.65 14.63
CA GLN A 234 12.67 19.22 15.83
C GLN A 234 13.13 18.55 17.12
N LYS A 235 13.30 17.23 17.13
CA LYS A 235 13.80 16.44 18.27
C LYS A 235 15.22 16.85 18.69
N LYS A 236 16.07 17.30 17.75
CA LYS A 236 17.42 17.84 18.02
C LYS A 236 17.37 19.25 18.64
N THR A 237 16.43 20.10 18.23
CA THR A 237 16.28 21.46 18.80
C THR A 237 15.47 21.51 20.09
N LEU A 238 14.59 20.52 20.31
CA LEU A 238 13.63 20.44 21.42
C LEU A 238 14.19 20.80 22.80
N PRO A 239 15.40 20.35 23.23
CA PRO A 239 15.96 20.76 24.52
C PRO A 239 16.18 22.28 24.62
N GLY A 240 16.60 22.94 23.53
CA GLY A 240 16.74 24.39 23.47
C GLY A 240 15.38 25.10 23.42
N ASP A 241 14.46 24.60 22.59
CA ASP A 241 13.13 25.20 22.40
C ASP A 241 12.30 25.17 23.69
N ILE A 242 12.28 24.02 24.39
CA ILE A 242 11.58 23.87 25.67
C ILE A 242 12.28 24.69 26.78
N LEU A 243 13.61 24.83 26.73
CA LEU A 243 14.33 25.70 27.68
C LEU A 243 13.94 27.19 27.50
N LEU A 244 13.80 27.66 26.25
CA LEU A 244 13.30 29.02 25.97
C LEU A 244 11.85 29.20 26.41
N VAL A 245 10.97 28.26 26.06
CA VAL A 245 9.55 28.30 26.46
C VAL A 245 9.37 28.31 27.98
N THR A 246 10.12 27.47 28.70
CA THR A 246 10.04 27.45 30.18
C THR A 246 10.65 28.68 30.83
N ALA A 247 11.78 29.18 30.34
CA ALA A 247 12.37 30.43 30.82
C ALA A 247 11.44 31.63 30.57
N PHE A 248 10.72 31.65 29.43
CA PHE A 248 9.72 32.66 29.13
C PHE A 248 8.56 32.60 30.13
N ILE A 249 7.96 31.42 30.34
CA ILE A 249 6.83 31.22 31.26
C ILE A 249 7.23 31.56 32.72
N SER A 250 8.41 31.13 33.16
CA SER A 250 8.86 31.32 34.55
C SER A 250 9.35 32.74 34.86
N TYR A 251 9.88 33.50 33.90
CA TYR A 251 10.54 34.79 34.19
C TYR A 251 10.08 36.00 33.37
N LEU A 252 9.54 35.83 32.15
CA LEU A 252 9.19 36.98 31.28
C LEU A 252 7.81 37.57 31.57
N GLY A 253 6.96 36.85 32.32
CA GLY A 253 5.62 37.30 32.70
C GLY A 253 5.62 38.72 33.28
N SER A 254 6.50 39.03 34.24
CA SER A 254 6.53 40.30 34.96
C SER A 254 7.11 41.49 34.17
N PHE A 255 7.75 41.25 33.04
CA PHE A 255 8.38 42.27 32.18
C PHE A 255 7.41 42.83 31.11
N SER A 256 7.71 44.01 30.57
CA SER A 256 7.02 44.67 29.45
C SER A 256 7.49 44.15 28.07
N LYS A 257 6.72 44.41 26.99
CA LYS A 257 6.91 43.89 25.60
C LYS A 257 8.37 43.96 25.12
N SER A 258 9.00 45.13 25.26
CA SER A 258 10.39 45.38 24.88
C SER A 258 11.42 44.52 25.64
N TYR A 259 11.32 44.43 26.98
CA TYR A 259 12.22 43.61 27.79
C TYR A 259 12.01 42.10 27.57
N ARG A 260 10.78 41.67 27.26
CA ARG A 260 10.50 40.28 26.85
C ARG A 260 11.22 39.95 25.54
N ASN A 261 11.13 40.83 24.54
CA ASN A 261 11.81 40.66 23.26
C ASN A 261 13.34 40.65 23.42
N GLN A 262 13.91 41.61 24.17
CA GLN A 262 15.34 41.68 24.43
C GLN A 262 15.86 40.40 25.12
N LEU A 263 15.18 39.95 26.18
CA LEU A 263 15.56 38.71 26.87
C LEU A 263 15.47 37.49 25.95
N LEU A 264 14.39 37.36 25.17
CA LEU A 264 14.16 36.18 24.35
C LEU A 264 15.10 36.10 23.15
N TYR A 265 15.22 37.18 22.37
CA TYR A 265 15.92 37.18 21.09
C TYR A 265 17.38 37.63 21.20
N ASP A 266 17.64 38.75 21.87
CA ASP A 266 18.98 39.36 21.92
C ASP A 266 19.91 38.63 22.91
N ASP A 267 19.40 38.34 24.12
CA ASP A 267 20.15 37.64 25.17
C ASP A 267 20.08 36.11 24.98
N TRP A 268 18.91 35.49 25.17
CA TRP A 268 18.80 34.03 25.39
C TRP A 268 18.95 33.20 24.12
N THR A 269 18.27 33.56 23.03
CA THR A 269 18.40 32.85 21.75
C THR A 269 19.86 32.90 21.27
N ASN A 270 20.53 34.04 21.40
CA ASN A 270 21.95 34.16 21.03
C ASN A 270 22.90 33.52 22.05
N TYR A 271 22.51 33.34 23.31
CA TYR A 271 23.26 32.52 24.27
C TYR A 271 23.20 31.03 23.90
N LEU A 272 22.00 30.49 23.64
CA LEU A 272 21.82 29.06 23.31
C LEU A 272 22.47 28.67 21.99
N LYS A 273 22.36 29.52 20.95
CA LYS A 273 23.10 29.39 19.67
C LYS A 273 24.63 29.28 19.86
N ARG A 274 25.17 29.78 20.98
CA ARG A 274 26.60 29.74 21.32
C ARG A 274 26.98 28.63 22.32
N LYS A 275 26.05 27.78 22.77
CA LYS A 275 26.28 26.88 23.93
C LYS A 275 26.04 25.38 23.77
N GLY A 276 25.15 24.92 22.90
CA GLY A 276 25.00 23.50 22.53
C GLY A 276 24.71 22.50 23.68
N THR A 277 23.45 22.44 24.14
CA THR A 277 22.93 21.40 25.07
C THR A 277 23.53 21.56 26.51
N ILE A 278 23.43 20.72 27.57
CA ILE A 278 22.97 19.35 27.87
C ILE A 278 22.06 19.36 29.14
N SER A 279 21.46 18.22 29.52
CA SER A 279 20.41 18.02 30.54
C SER A 279 20.88 17.52 31.92
N TYR A 280 20.00 17.57 32.94
CA TYR A 280 19.61 16.40 33.79
C TYR A 280 18.33 16.62 34.63
N ASN A 281 17.89 15.59 35.36
CA ASN A 281 16.67 15.52 36.19
C ASN A 281 16.96 15.90 37.69
N GLU A 282 16.07 15.91 38.70
CA GLU A 282 14.61 15.61 38.87
C GLU A 282 14.05 16.28 40.16
N GLY A 283 12.87 15.86 40.68
CA GLY A 283 12.49 15.98 42.11
C GLY A 283 11.22 16.78 42.45
N LYS A 284 10.17 16.12 43.02
CA LYS A 284 8.91 16.75 43.44
C LYS A 284 8.51 16.45 44.90
N ALA A 285 8.37 17.52 45.67
CA ALA A 285 7.57 17.65 46.90
C ALA A 285 7.31 19.15 47.16
N ILE A 286 6.18 19.50 47.78
CA ILE A 286 5.87 20.86 48.28
C ILE A 286 5.03 20.72 49.56
N LYS A 287 5.49 21.32 50.67
CA LYS A 287 4.77 21.44 51.95
C LYS A 287 4.19 22.85 52.08
N ILE A 288 3.00 23.00 52.69
CA ILE A 288 2.36 24.31 52.94
C ILE A 288 2.10 24.47 54.44
N GLY A 289 3.01 25.17 55.13
CA GLY A 289 3.01 25.24 56.59
C GLY A 289 3.25 23.86 57.21
N ASP A 290 2.46 23.48 58.21
CA ASP A 290 2.56 22.20 58.93
C ASP A 290 1.54 21.14 58.54
N LYS A 291 0.80 21.35 57.43
CA LYS A 291 -0.06 20.32 56.85
C LYS A 291 0.27 20.10 55.38
N GLU A 292 0.34 18.84 54.99
CA GLU A 292 0.19 18.46 53.59
C GLU A 292 -1.30 18.44 53.25
N VAL A 293 -1.66 19.03 52.11
CA VAL A 293 -3.04 19.13 51.63
C VAL A 293 -3.02 18.88 50.13
N GLU A 294 -3.71 17.82 49.69
CA GLU A 294 -3.88 17.56 48.27
C GLU A 294 -4.83 18.59 47.65
N TYR A 295 -4.37 19.26 46.60
CA TYR A 295 -5.23 20.08 45.75
C TYR A 295 -5.71 19.26 44.55
N GLY A 296 -6.98 19.45 44.16
CA GLY A 296 -7.51 18.81 42.96
C GLY A 296 -6.73 19.26 41.72
N LYS A 297 -6.26 18.31 40.89
CA LYS A 297 -5.40 18.55 39.71
C LYS A 297 -5.99 19.52 38.66
N THR A 298 -7.28 19.83 38.76
CA THR A 298 -8.03 20.76 37.89
C THR A 298 -8.17 22.18 38.45
N PHE A 299 -7.90 22.40 39.74
CA PHE A 299 -8.06 23.70 40.40
C PHE A 299 -7.02 24.70 39.90
N LYS A 300 -7.47 25.93 39.60
CA LYS A 300 -6.62 27.05 39.15
C LYS A 300 -7.02 28.32 39.90
N LEU A 301 -6.09 28.85 40.69
CA LEU A 301 -6.22 30.16 41.32
C LEU A 301 -5.65 31.24 40.40
N ILE A 302 -6.44 32.26 40.08
CA ILE A 302 -6.01 33.43 39.33
C ILE A 302 -6.15 34.65 40.23
N LEU A 303 -5.05 35.36 40.46
CA LEU A 303 -5.01 36.60 41.23
C LEU A 303 -4.86 37.78 40.26
N HIS A 304 -5.68 38.82 40.43
CA HIS A 304 -5.64 40.02 39.60
C HIS A 304 -5.58 41.28 40.47
N THR A 305 -5.06 42.37 39.91
CA THR A 305 -5.03 43.68 40.57
C THR A 305 -5.33 44.79 39.57
N LYS A 306 -5.88 45.90 40.06
CA LYS A 306 -6.07 47.15 39.28
C LYS A 306 -4.92 48.15 39.48
N LEU A 307 -3.95 47.84 40.35
CA LEU A 307 -2.78 48.68 40.58
C LEU A 307 -1.83 48.61 39.38
N ALA A 308 -1.44 49.76 38.82
CA ALA A 308 -0.59 49.84 37.62
C ALA A 308 0.87 49.42 37.87
N ASN A 309 1.37 49.58 39.11
CA ASN A 309 2.69 49.12 39.55
C ASN A 309 2.58 48.50 40.96
N PRO A 310 2.14 47.24 41.08
CA PRO A 310 2.04 46.55 42.37
C PRO A 310 3.42 46.06 42.82
N HIS A 311 3.76 46.28 44.09
CA HIS A 311 4.91 45.62 44.72
C HIS A 311 4.47 44.32 45.39
N TYR A 312 5.12 43.22 45.03
CA TYR A 312 4.95 41.91 45.67
C TYR A 312 6.30 41.46 46.23
N PRO A 313 6.36 40.95 47.47
CA PRO A 313 7.62 40.51 48.06
C PRO A 313 8.08 39.17 47.44
N PRO A 314 9.37 38.80 47.60
CA PRO A 314 9.97 37.65 46.92
C PRO A 314 9.23 36.32 47.19
N GLU A 315 8.63 36.16 48.36
CA GLU A 315 7.90 34.97 48.79
C GLU A 315 6.64 34.73 47.94
N ILE A 316 6.00 35.80 47.47
CA ILE A 316 4.81 35.74 46.60
C ILE A 316 5.22 35.45 45.15
N GLN A 317 6.29 36.08 44.65
CA GLN A 317 6.84 35.78 43.32
C GLN A 317 7.52 34.40 43.26
N ALA A 318 7.89 33.82 44.41
CA ALA A 318 8.32 32.43 44.54
C ALA A 318 7.15 31.41 44.60
N GLN A 319 5.90 31.88 44.69
CA GLN A 319 4.70 31.05 44.79
C GLN A 319 3.71 31.25 43.64
N THR A 320 3.82 32.35 42.90
CA THR A 320 2.88 32.74 41.84
C THR A 320 3.63 33.34 40.64
N THR A 321 3.21 32.98 39.43
CA THR A 321 3.73 33.58 38.19
C THR A 321 3.05 34.93 37.97
N LEU A 322 3.78 36.02 38.17
CA LEU A 322 3.29 37.37 37.89
C LEU A 322 3.24 37.62 36.37
N ILE A 323 2.08 38.02 35.84
CA ILE A 323 1.91 38.40 34.43
C ILE A 323 1.59 39.90 34.34
N ASN A 324 2.47 40.64 33.65
CA ASN A 324 2.29 42.04 33.37
C ASN A 324 1.33 42.24 32.18
N PHE A 325 0.13 42.75 32.49
CA PHE A 325 -0.91 43.20 31.57
C PHE A 325 -0.99 44.74 31.47
N THR A 326 0.02 45.48 31.92
CA THR A 326 0.06 46.94 31.66
C THR A 326 0.13 47.19 30.15
N VAL A 327 -0.83 47.96 29.65
CA VAL A 327 -0.86 48.44 28.26
C VAL A 327 0.31 49.40 28.02
N THR A 328 1.13 49.11 27.01
CA THR A 328 2.19 49.99 26.50
C THR A 328 1.68 50.78 25.29
N PRO A 329 2.28 51.93 24.90
CA PRO A 329 1.82 52.70 23.74
C PRO A 329 1.70 51.86 22.46
N ASP A 330 2.79 51.22 22.05
CA ASP A 330 2.85 50.30 20.90
C ASP A 330 2.02 49.01 21.09
N GLY A 331 1.58 48.71 22.31
CA GLY A 331 0.64 47.61 22.60
C GLY A 331 -0.84 48.04 22.63
N LEU A 332 -1.10 49.35 22.77
CA LEU A 332 -2.41 49.98 22.55
C LEU A 332 -2.60 50.27 21.07
N GLU A 333 -1.54 50.68 20.38
CA GLU A 333 -1.46 50.87 18.94
C GLU A 333 -1.79 49.56 18.19
N ASP A 334 -1.13 48.44 18.54
CA ASP A 334 -1.48 47.09 18.04
C ASP A 334 -3.01 46.80 18.17
N GLN A 335 -3.62 47.19 19.29
CA GLN A 335 -5.03 46.92 19.60
C GLN A 335 -6.01 47.89 18.94
N LEU A 336 -5.65 49.18 18.86
CA LEU A 336 -6.46 50.21 18.21
C LEU A 336 -6.39 50.06 16.69
N LEU A 337 -5.24 49.72 16.12
CA LEU A 337 -5.11 49.41 14.70
C LEU A 337 -5.98 48.20 14.32
N ALA A 338 -5.93 47.11 15.10
CA ALA A 338 -6.84 45.98 14.91
C ALA A 338 -8.32 46.38 15.03
N ALA A 339 -8.67 47.23 16.00
CA ALA A 339 -10.04 47.73 16.17
C ALA A 339 -10.49 48.66 15.02
N VAL A 340 -9.61 49.52 14.49
CA VAL A 340 -9.88 50.38 13.32
C VAL A 340 -10.05 49.52 12.07
N VAL A 341 -9.14 48.58 11.80
CA VAL A 341 -9.25 47.61 10.70
C VAL A 341 -10.57 46.82 10.77
N SER A 342 -11.03 46.40 11.95
CA SER A 342 -12.34 45.72 12.13
C SER A 342 -13.56 46.59 11.74
N LYS A 343 -13.41 47.92 11.67
CA LYS A 343 -14.48 48.87 11.36
C LYS A 343 -14.39 49.42 9.94
N GLU A 344 -13.20 49.78 9.49
CA GLU A 344 -12.95 50.33 8.16
C GLU A 344 -12.84 49.24 7.10
N ARG A 345 -12.25 48.09 7.45
CA ARG A 345 -12.01 46.94 6.56
C ARG A 345 -12.51 45.61 7.14
N PRO A 346 -13.82 45.50 7.50
CA PRO A 346 -14.41 44.25 7.97
C PRO A 346 -14.41 43.15 6.91
N ASP A 347 -14.15 43.48 5.64
CA ASP A 347 -13.86 42.52 4.57
C ASP A 347 -12.53 41.79 4.79
N LEU A 348 -11.47 42.52 5.15
CA LEU A 348 -10.15 41.96 5.43
C LEU A 348 -10.14 41.15 6.72
N GLU A 349 -10.81 41.61 7.78
CA GLU A 349 -10.89 40.86 9.03
C GLU A 349 -11.66 39.53 8.86
N ARG A 350 -12.79 39.54 8.12
CA ARG A 350 -13.51 38.31 7.75
C ARG A 350 -12.62 37.38 6.95
N LEU A 351 -11.95 37.87 5.90
CA LEU A 351 -11.03 37.09 5.08
C LEU A 351 -9.89 36.47 5.93
N LYS A 352 -9.28 37.25 6.83
CA LYS A 352 -8.24 36.81 7.78
C LYS A 352 -8.75 35.67 8.69
N SER A 353 -9.99 35.79 9.18
CA SER A 353 -10.67 34.79 10.02
C SER A 353 -11.03 33.52 9.24
N ASP A 354 -11.67 33.64 8.08
CA ASP A 354 -12.07 32.53 7.22
C ASP A 354 -10.85 31.75 6.68
N LEU A 355 -9.79 32.44 6.23
CA LEU A 355 -8.52 31.80 5.83
C LEU A 355 -7.87 31.05 7.01
N THR A 356 -7.92 31.62 8.22
CA THR A 356 -7.38 30.96 9.43
C THR A 356 -8.20 29.73 9.80
N ARG A 357 -9.54 29.78 9.66
CA ARG A 357 -10.41 28.62 9.87
C ARG A 357 -10.13 27.53 8.84
N GLN A 358 -10.12 27.87 7.54
CA GLN A 358 -9.80 26.95 6.44
C GLN A 358 -8.43 26.30 6.61
N GLN A 359 -7.38 27.05 6.99
CA GLN A 359 -6.06 26.49 7.28
C GLN A 359 -6.05 25.47 8.44
N ASN A 360 -7.01 25.52 9.35
CA ASN A 360 -7.13 24.55 10.44
C ASN A 360 -8.01 23.36 10.04
N GLU A 361 -9.12 23.61 9.34
CA GLU A 361 -9.96 22.58 8.70
C GLU A 361 -9.09 21.68 7.78
N PHE A 362 -8.27 22.27 6.91
CA PHE A 362 -7.36 21.54 6.02
C PHE A 362 -6.26 20.73 6.74
N LYS A 363 -5.80 21.16 7.92
CA LYS A 363 -4.85 20.37 8.74
C LYS A 363 -5.53 19.17 9.39
N ILE A 364 -6.81 19.31 9.74
CA ILE A 364 -7.62 18.22 10.29
C ILE A 364 -7.90 17.19 9.20
N THR A 365 -8.40 17.60 8.02
CA THR A 365 -8.70 16.66 6.93
C THR A 365 -7.46 15.96 6.38
N LEU A 366 -6.32 16.65 6.24
CA LEU A 366 -5.04 16.00 5.90
C LEU A 366 -4.69 14.89 6.91
N LYS A 367 -4.83 15.17 8.21
CA LYS A 367 -4.55 14.19 9.26
C LYS A 367 -5.54 13.03 9.21
N GLU A 368 -6.83 13.28 9.00
CA GLU A 368 -7.86 12.23 8.94
C GLU A 368 -7.67 11.31 7.72
N LEU A 369 -7.27 11.86 6.58
CA LEU A 369 -6.91 11.10 5.37
C LEU A 369 -5.64 10.25 5.60
N GLU A 370 -4.60 10.82 6.21
CA GLU A 370 -3.38 10.10 6.59
C GLU A 370 -3.64 9.02 7.65
N ASP A 371 -4.52 9.30 8.61
CA ASP A 371 -4.95 8.36 9.63
C ASP A 371 -5.73 7.17 9.03
N SER A 372 -6.61 7.44 8.05
CA SER A 372 -7.33 6.42 7.28
C SER A 372 -6.40 5.58 6.41
N LEU A 373 -5.45 6.21 5.70
CA LEU A 373 -4.49 5.52 4.83
C LEU A 373 -3.56 4.60 5.63
N LEU A 374 -3.01 5.07 6.76
CA LEU A 374 -2.18 4.25 7.66
C LEU A 374 -2.95 3.08 8.27
N ALA A 375 -4.23 3.27 8.61
CA ALA A 375 -5.09 2.19 9.09
C ALA A 375 -5.29 1.11 8.01
N ARG A 376 -5.62 1.51 6.78
CA ARG A 376 -5.82 0.59 5.64
C ARG A 376 -4.56 -0.17 5.25
N LEU A 377 -3.42 0.52 5.15
CA LEU A 377 -2.12 -0.12 4.92
C LEU A 377 -1.74 -1.10 6.04
N SER A 378 -2.28 -0.92 7.25
CA SER A 378 -2.11 -1.86 8.36
C SER A 378 -3.11 -3.02 8.37
N SER A 379 -4.20 -2.99 7.60
CA SER A 379 -5.18 -4.08 7.49
C SER A 379 -5.09 -4.88 6.19
N ALA A 380 -4.50 -4.33 5.13
CA ALA A 380 -4.49 -4.90 3.78
C ALA A 380 -3.41 -5.98 3.53
N GLU A 381 -2.91 -6.66 4.58
CA GLU A 381 -1.82 -7.62 4.49
C GLU A 381 -2.12 -8.74 3.46
N GLY A 382 -1.42 -8.70 2.32
CA GLY A 382 -1.46 -9.72 1.27
C GLY A 382 -2.48 -9.51 0.13
N ASN A 383 -3.35 -8.50 0.15
CA ASN A 383 -4.31 -8.26 -0.94
C ASN A 383 -4.56 -6.78 -1.28
N PHE A 384 -3.48 -6.05 -1.57
CA PHE A 384 -3.53 -4.62 -1.90
C PHE A 384 -4.21 -4.26 -3.22
N LEU A 385 -4.42 -5.22 -4.14
CA LEU A 385 -5.06 -4.98 -5.44
C LEU A 385 -6.55 -5.38 -5.46
N GLY A 386 -7.01 -6.16 -4.47
CA GLY A 386 -8.43 -6.39 -4.21
C GLY A 386 -9.12 -5.21 -3.52
N ASP A 387 -8.40 -4.42 -2.72
CA ASP A 387 -8.92 -3.19 -2.11
C ASP A 387 -8.90 -2.02 -3.11
N TYR A 388 -9.87 -2.00 -4.03
CA TYR A 388 -10.12 -0.86 -4.91
C TYR A 388 -10.31 0.45 -4.13
N ALA A 389 -10.85 0.39 -2.91
CA ALA A 389 -11.04 1.58 -2.07
C ALA A 389 -9.71 2.08 -1.48
N LEU A 390 -8.66 1.25 -1.32
CA LEU A 390 -7.31 1.73 -1.00
C LEU A 390 -6.78 2.63 -2.13
N VAL A 391 -6.90 2.19 -3.39
CA VAL A 391 -6.44 2.95 -4.56
C VAL A 391 -7.21 4.27 -4.68
N GLU A 392 -8.54 4.24 -4.57
CA GLU A 392 -9.38 5.44 -4.62
C GLU A 392 -9.08 6.42 -3.46
N ASN A 393 -8.96 5.92 -2.22
CA ASN A 393 -8.63 6.78 -1.08
C ASN A 393 -7.22 7.38 -1.17
N LEU A 394 -6.27 6.71 -1.82
CA LEU A 394 -4.94 7.24 -2.04
C LEU A 394 -4.96 8.34 -3.13
N GLU A 395 -5.70 8.14 -4.22
CA GLU A 395 -5.91 9.17 -5.25
C GLU A 395 -6.65 10.41 -4.71
N THR A 396 -7.67 10.24 -3.86
CA THR A 396 -8.34 11.38 -3.19
C THR A 396 -7.43 12.04 -2.16
N THR A 397 -6.66 11.29 -1.36
CA THR A 397 -5.68 11.84 -0.42
C THR A 397 -4.65 12.71 -1.14
N LYS A 398 -4.02 12.17 -2.20
CA LYS A 398 -3.02 12.87 -3.01
C LYS A 398 -3.56 14.15 -3.65
N ARG A 399 -4.76 14.08 -4.25
CA ARG A 399 -5.41 15.27 -4.86
C ARG A 399 -5.73 16.34 -3.80
N THR A 400 -6.30 15.92 -2.67
CA THR A 400 -6.68 16.83 -1.59
C THR A 400 -5.45 17.45 -0.93
N ALA A 401 -4.35 16.71 -0.79
CA ALA A 401 -3.09 17.21 -0.25
C ALA A 401 -2.48 18.31 -1.14
N ILE A 402 -2.42 18.10 -2.46
CA ILE A 402 -1.92 19.10 -3.42
C ILE A 402 -2.80 20.36 -3.39
N GLU A 403 -4.13 20.20 -3.44
CA GLU A 403 -5.08 21.32 -3.37
C GLU A 403 -4.96 22.10 -2.05
N ILE A 404 -4.67 21.42 -0.94
CA ILE A 404 -4.42 22.03 0.37
C ILE A 404 -3.07 22.76 0.41
N GLU A 405 -2.00 22.20 -0.14
CA GLU A 405 -0.70 22.85 -0.19
C GLU A 405 -0.75 24.14 -1.02
N GLU A 406 -1.41 24.12 -2.18
CA GLU A 406 -1.67 25.30 -3.01
C GLU A 406 -2.50 26.36 -2.25
N LYS A 407 -3.63 25.96 -1.64
CA LYS A 407 -4.47 26.89 -0.86
C LYS A 407 -3.76 27.44 0.37
N VAL A 408 -2.93 26.65 1.05
CA VAL A 408 -2.12 27.11 2.18
C VAL A 408 -1.02 28.08 1.72
N ALA A 409 -0.42 27.87 0.54
CA ALA A 409 0.52 28.83 -0.05
C ALA A 409 -0.17 30.16 -0.42
N GLN A 410 -1.31 30.10 -1.13
CA GLN A 410 -2.11 31.27 -1.47
C GLN A 410 -2.58 32.02 -0.20
N ALA A 411 -3.11 31.30 0.79
CA ALA A 411 -3.56 31.88 2.05
C ALA A 411 -2.42 32.54 2.84
N LYS A 412 -1.17 32.03 2.78
CA LYS A 412 0.00 32.71 3.35
C LYS A 412 0.31 34.04 2.65
N VAL A 413 0.19 34.08 1.32
CA VAL A 413 0.40 35.31 0.53
C VAL A 413 -0.69 36.34 0.82
N GLU A 414 -1.96 35.93 0.89
CA GLU A 414 -3.06 36.83 1.27
C GLU A 414 -2.97 37.31 2.72
N LEU A 415 -2.58 36.45 3.67
CA LEU A 415 -2.33 36.88 5.05
C LEU A 415 -1.20 37.91 5.14
N TRP A 416 -0.14 37.74 4.34
CA TRP A 416 0.95 38.73 4.20
C TRP A 416 0.47 40.04 3.57
N ARG A 417 -0.39 39.99 2.55
CA ARG A 417 -1.01 41.17 1.94
C ARG A 417 -1.88 41.92 2.94
N ILE A 418 -2.68 41.20 3.73
CA ILE A 418 -3.48 41.79 4.81
C ILE A 418 -2.57 42.46 5.84
N ILE A 419 -1.50 41.81 6.30
CA ILE A 419 -0.54 42.41 7.26
C ILE A 419 0.14 43.67 6.68
N LEU A 420 0.48 43.67 5.39
CA LEU A 420 1.03 44.84 4.68
C LEU A 420 0.02 45.99 4.54
N ILE A 421 -1.27 45.68 4.41
CA ILE A 421 -2.35 46.68 4.39
C ILE A 421 -2.61 47.19 5.81
N ASP A 422 -2.63 46.30 6.82
CA ASP A 422 -2.79 46.64 8.24
C ASP A 422 -1.70 47.67 8.66
N HIS A 423 -0.42 47.42 8.34
CA HIS A 423 0.65 48.41 8.57
C HIS A 423 0.42 49.73 7.84
N ARG A 424 0.03 49.68 6.56
CA ARG A 424 -0.16 50.86 5.69
C ARG A 424 -1.47 51.61 5.91
N ILE A 425 -2.18 51.29 7.00
CA ILE A 425 -3.30 52.05 7.58
C ILE A 425 -2.86 52.75 8.89
N GLY A 426 -1.71 52.36 9.46
CA GLY A 426 -1.08 53.04 10.61
C GLY A 426 -0.11 54.16 10.25
N ASP A 427 0.50 54.12 9.06
CA ASP A 427 1.35 55.18 8.45
C ASP A 427 0.52 56.26 7.73
#